data_AF-L1NVM1-F1
#
_entry.id   AF-L1NVM1-F1
#
_cell.length_a   1.000
_cell.length_b   1.000
_cell.length_c   1.000
_cell.angle_alpha   90.00
_cell.angle_beta   90.00
_cell.angle_gamma   90.00
#
_symmetry.space_group_name_H-M   'P 1'
#
loop_
_entity.id
_entity.type
_entity.pdbx_description
1 polymer ?
#
loop_
_entity_poly.entity_id
_entity_poly.type
_entity_poly.pdbx_seq_one_letter_code
_entity_poly.pdbx_strand_id
1 'polypeptide(L)' 'MKVLFNWCCEVMQSLANFTGFTYKEVNAIVFIFLMPMVDIALLLLFVVKYVQYREKKRFIKQLESRN' A
#
# COMPACT_ATOMS: atom_id res chain seq x y z
N MET A 1 15.95 6.73 -12.72
CA MET A 1 16.16 6.34 -11.31
C MET A 1 16.59 7.52 -10.43
N LYS A 2 17.59 8.33 -10.82
CA LYS A 2 18.00 9.55 -10.09
C LYS A 2 16.87 10.55 -9.83
N VAL A 3 15.96 10.74 -10.80
CA VAL A 3 14.82 11.67 -10.66
C VAL A 3 13.87 11.27 -9.52
N LEU A 4 13.49 9.99 -9.45
CA LEU A 4 12.60 9.48 -8.40
C LEU A 4 13.28 9.53 -7.03
N PHE A 5 14.57 9.21 -6.98
CA PHE A 5 15.35 9.30 -5.75
C PHE A 5 15.44 10.75 -5.24
N ASN A 6 15.77 11.70 -6.13
CA ASN A 6 15.84 13.12 -5.77
C ASN A 6 14.48 13.64 -5.30
N TRP A 7 13.39 13.27 -5.99
CA TRP A 7 12.04 13.64 -5.57
C TRP A 7 11.68 13.06 -4.20
N CYS A 8 12.05 11.81 -3.92
CA CYS A 8 11.88 11.21 -2.59
C CYS A 8 12.66 11.97 -1.52
N CYS A 9 13.92 12.33 -1.79
CA CYS A 9 14.72 13.15 -0.89
C CYS A 9 14.08 14.52 -0.63
N GLU A 10 13.56 15.19 -1.67
CA GLU A 10 12.85 16.47 -1.54
C GLU A 10 11.59 16.36 -0.67
N VAL A 11 10.78 15.32 -0.88
CA VAL A 11 9.59 15.05 -0.06
C VAL A 11 9.99 14.82 1.40
N MET A 12 11.01 14.01 1.66
CA MET A 12 11.47 13.76 3.03
C MET A 12 12.07 14.99 3.69
N GLN A 13 12.78 15.83 2.93
CA GLN A 13 13.32 17.10 3.42
C GLN A 13 12.19 18.09 3.75
N SER A 14 11.13 18.13 2.93
CA SER A 14 9.95 18.95 3.19
C SER A 14 9.20 18.49 4.45
N LEU A 15 9.03 17.17 4.63
CA LEU A 15 8.45 16.61 5.85
C LEU A 15 9.31 16.91 7.09
N ALA A 16 10.64 16.81 6.99
CA ALA A 16 11.57 17.14 8.07
C ALA A 16 11.40 18.60 8.51
N ASN A 17 11.36 19.53 7.54
CA ASN A 17 11.14 20.95 7.81
C ASN A 17 9.76 21.24 8.41
N PHE A 18 8.72 20.50 8.00
CA PHE A 18 7.36 20.67 8.51
C PHE A 18 7.19 20.13 9.94
N THR A 19 7.81 19.00 10.24
CA THR A 19 7.68 18.30 11.54
C THR A 19 8.72 18.77 12.57
N GLY A 20 9.78 19.45 12.13
CA GLY A 20 10.94 19.79 12.96
C GLY A 20 11.89 18.61 13.21
N PHE A 21 11.64 17.45 12.60
CA PHE A 21 12.50 16.27 12.70
C PHE A 21 13.67 16.32 11.72
N THR A 22 14.71 15.56 12.01
CA THR A 22 15.82 15.37 11.07
C THR A 22 15.43 14.45 9.92
N TYR A 23 16.12 14.58 8.79
CA TYR A 23 15.95 13.68 7.64
C TYR A 23 16.02 12.19 8.02
N LYS A 24 16.92 11.83 8.95
CA LYS A 24 17.07 10.45 9.43
C LYS A 24 15.84 9.95 10.19
N GLU A 25 15.25 10.81 11.02
CA GLU A 25 14.07 10.47 11.82
C GLU A 25 12.82 10.35 10.94
N VAL A 26 12.61 11.28 10.01
CA VAL A 26 11.51 11.18 9.04
C VAL A 26 11.64 9.92 8.20
N ASN A 27 12.86 9.62 7.73
CA ASN A 27 13.14 8.40 7.00
C ASN A 27 12.75 7.16 7.81
N ALA A 28 13.16 7.09 9.08
CA ALA A 28 12.80 5.97 9.96
C ALA A 28 11.29 5.85 10.14
N ILE A 29 10.56 6.96 10.35
CA ILE A 29 9.10 6.95 10.50
C ILE A 29 8.42 6.43 9.23
N VAL A 30 8.85 6.90 8.06
CA VAL A 30 8.27 6.49 6.78
C VAL A 30 8.49 4.99 6.53
N PHE A 31 9.69 4.49 6.76
CA PHE A 31 9.99 3.07 6.52
C PHE A 31 9.43 2.13 7.58
N ILE A 32 9.36 2.55 8.85
CA ILE A 32 8.90 1.70 9.96
C ILE A 32 7.38 1.71 10.11
N PHE A 33 6.71 2.81 9.78
CA PHE A 33 5.27 2.94 9.97
C PHE A 33 4.51 3.08 8.65
N LEU A 34 4.87 4.06 7.81
CA LEU A 34 4.07 4.36 6.62
C LEU A 34 4.10 3.21 5.62
N MET A 35 5.28 2.68 5.32
CA MET A 35 5.45 1.59 4.35
C MET A 35 4.70 0.31 4.78
N PRO A 36 4.87 -0.22 6.01
CA PRO A 36 4.11 -1.39 6.43
C PRO A 36 2.60 -1.13 6.54
N MET A 37 2.16 0.09 6.91
CA MET A 37 0.73 0.43 6.88
C MET A 37 0.15 0.35 5.47
N VAL A 38 0.88 0.84 4.46
CA VAL A 38 0.48 0.73 3.05
C VAL A 38 0.44 -0.73 2.61
N ASP A 39 1.45 -1.52 2.95
CA ASP A 39 1.51 -2.94 2.60
C ASP A 39 0.36 -3.74 3.25
N ILE A 40 0.05 -3.48 4.52
CA ILE A 40 -1.08 -4.09 5.23
C ILE A 40 -2.41 -3.69 4.58
N ALA A 41 -2.59 -2.41 4.25
CA ALA A 41 -3.81 -1.94 3.58
C ALA A 41 -3.99 -2.62 2.22
N LEU A 42 -2.90 -2.74 1.43
CA LEU A 42 -2.93 -3.41 0.14
C LEU A 42 -3.24 -4.90 0.29
N LEU A 43 -2.65 -5.56 1.28
CA LEU A 43 -2.93 -6.98 1.59
C LEU A 43 -4.40 -7.19 1.97
N LEU A 44 -4.96 -6.33 2.82
CA LEU A 44 -6.38 -6.40 3.20
C LEU A 44 -7.29 -6.22 1.98
N LEU A 45 -7.04 -5.22 1.14
CA LEU A 45 -7.78 -5.02 -0.11
C LEU A 45 -7.68 -6.24 -1.03
N PHE A 46 -6.49 -6.84 -1.13
CA PHE A 46 -6.26 -8.04 -1.90
C PHE A 46 -7.09 -9.21 -1.37
N VAL A 47 -7.07 -9.46 -0.05
CA VAL A 47 -7.84 -10.53 0.60
C VAL A 47 -9.34 -10.34 0.38
N VAL A 48 -9.85 -9.12 0.58
CA VAL A 48 -11.27 -8.81 0.37
C VAL A 48 -11.67 -9.09 -1.09
N LYS A 49 -10.90 -8.58 -2.06
CA LYS A 49 -11.19 -8.84 -3.47
C LYS A 49 -11.07 -10.32 -3.83
N TYR A 50 -10.10 -11.02 -3.26
CA TYR A 50 -9.89 -12.44 -3.50
C TYR A 50 -11.09 -13.27 -3.02
N VAL A 51 -11.60 -12.99 -1.82
CA VAL A 51 -12.79 -13.65 -1.27
C VAL A 51 -14.00 -13.39 -2.17
N GLN A 52 -14.27 -12.13 -2.50
CA GLN A 52 -15.38 -11.74 -3.39
C GLN A 52 -15.28 -12.43 -4.76
N TYR A 53 -14.07 -12.50 -5.33
CA TYR A 53 -13.84 -13.18 -6.60
C TYR A 53 -14.14 -14.68 -6.51
N ARG A 54 -13.70 -15.33 -5.42
CA ARG A 54 -13.93 -16.76 -5.21
C ARG A 54 -15.42 -17.07 -5.04
N GLU A 55 -16.17 -16.23 -4.33
CA GLU A 55 -17.62 -16.38 -4.19
C GLU A 55 -18.35 -16.24 -5.52
N LYS A 56 -18.04 -15.19 -6.29
CA LYS A 56 -18.61 -15.00 -7.63
C LYS A 56 -18.33 -16.18 -8.56
N LYS A 57 -17.10 -16.71 -8.54
CA LYS A 57 -16.73 -17.88 -9.35
C LYS A 57 -17.51 -19.14 -8.96
N ARG A 58 -17.81 -19.34 -7.67
CA ARG A 58 -18.65 -20.46 -7.21
C ARG A 58 -20.09 -20.32 -7.69
N PHE A 59 -20.64 -19.11 -7.62
CA PHE A 59 -22.00 -18.83 -8.10
C PHE A 59 -22.15 -19.08 -9.59
N ILE A 60 -21.20 -18.61 -10.42
CA ILE A 60 -21.22 -18.84 -11.87
C ILE A 60 -21.20 -20.33 -12.20
N LYS A 61 -20.34 -21.12 -11.54
CA LYS A 61 -20.30 -22.58 -11.74
C LYS A 61 -21.62 -23.27 -11.39
N GLN A 62 -22.31 -22.82 -10.34
CA GLN A 62 -23.61 -23.39 -9.97
C GLN A 62 -24.68 -23.09 -11.02
N LEU A 63 -24.66 -21.89 -11.62
CA LEU A 63 -25.56 -21.53 -12.71
C LEU A 63 -25.29 -22.37 -13.97
N GLU A 64 -24.02 -22.54 -14.34
CA GLU A 64 -23.63 -23.39 -15.48
C GLU A 64 -24.06 -24.85 -15.29
N SER A 65 -24.02 -25.38 -14.07
CA SER A 65 -24.45 -26.76 -13.80
C SER A 65 -25.97 -26.98 -13.79
N ARG A 66 -26.77 -25.90 -13.79
CA ARG A 66 -28.25 -25.96 -13.77
C ARG A 66 -28.90 -25.76 -15.14
N ASN A 67 -28.15 -25.26 -16.13
CA ASN A 67 -28.54 -25.17 -17.53
C ASN A 67 -28.10 -26.42 -18.31
#